data_AF-V4IZY6-F1
#
_entry.id   AF-V4IZY6-F1
#
_cell.length_a   1.000
_cell.length_b   1.000
_cell.length_c   1.000
_cell.angle_alpha   90.00
_cell.angle_beta   90.00
_cell.angle_gamma   90.00
#
_symmetry.space_group_name_H-M   'P 1'
#
loop_
_entity.id
_entity.type
_entity.pdbx_description
1 polymer ?
#
loop_
_entity_poly.entity_id
_entity_poly.type
_entity_poly.pdbx_seq_one_letter_code
_entity_poly.pdbx_strand_id
1 'polypeptide(L)'
;MRYRFHCLLLALLTLSGCGEIERPILVGTKDFAEQQIMAQLLVQTLRAHAIPAEVDDTAQSSMGAIGALLAGNLDLYVEYTGSILMLTGHPPVHDPANSYSAAEQQLEPFNLALGPLLGFSNDYVVLARPGSAIAGLATLSALANAPQQLRMGMTNEFRARPLDGYDALVRRYGLRAEPSLLVPSSAAGKDELYAALLDGDIDLAVGFLTDAQIGELELVVLADDRGFFPAYAAAPLTRASLLQRRPAIAEALATLEDRVSTQAMRSLVAEVTNLGADPFDAVAKFLDPTLPRTPQGTLARPFGIAIGGLDAAAGQAAEVVLALRKAFPGRHIEVSRVADPLAPLLADEVRYALLTGPELFTLEETNNRPARVNANALVPVGFDVLHLLVREGDTGAVWGPEAKLGVGPASGVTARTATFVEAGIDAARAMLVPSATTGITAFRAQAAQLRDAELDGLLIMAEIGHPLITDLLLSGLQLVAIDSWEERGNRLAFPFLQPVTIPADSYPGQSSPLLSVGSQVVLAAARPDPVDAVGVVGPGSAAIGQNLPVAAGTVARLRDALDLVERLDPSLPAPVRAFEPPPERQASIGLSLAGSLANLVAILTLAVLIRLYLQRPGTHRGARDEADH
;
A
#
# COMPACT_ATOMS: atom_id res chain seq x y z
N MET A 1 -31.74 51.46 -55.37
CA MET A 1 -31.75 51.68 -53.90
C MET A 1 -32.34 50.52 -53.09
N ARG A 2 -33.30 49.73 -53.59
CA ARG A 2 -33.95 48.65 -52.83
C ARG A 2 -33.04 47.46 -52.44
N TYR A 3 -32.04 47.11 -53.23
CA TYR A 3 -31.11 46.01 -52.91
C TYR A 3 -30.07 46.35 -51.83
N ARG A 4 -29.71 47.62 -51.66
CA ARG A 4 -28.76 48.05 -50.62
C ARG A 4 -29.33 47.97 -49.21
N PHE A 5 -30.65 48.13 -49.06
CA PHE A 5 -31.34 48.04 -47.77
C PHE A 5 -31.47 46.59 -47.29
N HIS A 6 -31.66 45.64 -48.22
CA HIS A 6 -31.75 44.21 -47.90
C HIS A 6 -30.39 43.59 -47.55
N CYS A 7 -29.31 44.02 -48.19
CA CYS A 7 -27.95 43.61 -47.80
C CYS A 7 -27.54 44.18 -46.43
N LEU A 8 -27.98 45.40 -46.08
CA LEU A 8 -27.71 45.99 -44.77
C LEU A 8 -28.48 45.27 -43.65
N LEU A 9 -29.73 44.87 -43.92
CA LEU A 9 -30.56 44.12 -42.97
C LEU A 9 -30.04 42.69 -42.75
N LEU A 10 -29.55 42.03 -43.81
CA LEU A 10 -28.89 40.72 -43.70
C LEU A 10 -27.56 40.80 -42.93
N ALA A 11 -26.78 41.86 -43.15
CA ALA A 11 -25.53 42.10 -42.41
C ALA A 11 -25.78 42.41 -40.92
N LEU A 12 -26.84 43.16 -40.60
CA LEU A 12 -27.27 43.42 -39.22
C LEU A 12 -27.82 42.16 -38.52
N LEU A 13 -28.47 41.24 -39.24
CA LEU A 13 -28.90 39.94 -38.70
C LEU A 13 -27.73 38.97 -38.47
N THR A 14 -26.64 39.07 -39.24
CA THR A 14 -25.42 38.27 -38.99
C THR A 14 -24.55 38.80 -37.85
N LEU A 15 -24.77 40.03 -37.40
CA LEU A 15 -24.06 40.64 -36.26
C LEU A 15 -24.72 40.36 -34.90
N SER A 16 -25.93 39.81 -34.87
CA SER A 16 -26.60 39.35 -33.63
C SER A 16 -26.26 37.90 -33.26
N GLY A 17 -25.36 37.25 -34.01
CA GLY A 17 -24.96 35.85 -33.83
C GLY A 17 -23.60 35.64 -33.17
N CYS A 18 -23.01 36.67 -32.52
CA CYS A 18 -21.92 36.44 -31.59
C CYS A 18 -22.51 35.84 -30.31
N GLY A 19 -22.68 34.51 -30.27
CA GLY A 19 -22.74 33.82 -28.99
C GLY A 19 -21.46 34.16 -28.23
N GLU A 20 -21.58 34.72 -27.03
CA GLU A 20 -20.44 34.84 -26.13
C GLU A 20 -19.81 33.45 -26.04
N ILE A 21 -18.53 33.32 -26.41
CA ILE A 21 -17.77 32.12 -26.13
C ILE A 21 -17.66 32.10 -24.60
N GLU A 22 -18.59 31.39 -23.96
CA GLU A 22 -18.63 31.27 -22.51
C GLU A 22 -17.31 30.65 -22.06
N ARG A 23 -16.57 31.39 -21.23
CA ARG A 23 -15.35 30.86 -20.61
C ARG A 23 -15.70 29.59 -19.81
N PRO A 24 -14.83 28.56 -19.83
CA PRO A 24 -15.03 27.39 -19.00
C PRO A 24 -15.07 27.75 -17.52
N ILE A 25 -15.89 27.03 -16.76
CA ILE A 25 -15.90 27.08 -15.30
C ILE A 25 -14.57 26.53 -14.79
N LEU A 26 -13.82 27.35 -14.08
CA LEU A 26 -12.56 26.94 -13.47
C LEU A 26 -12.83 26.24 -12.13
N VAL A 27 -12.49 24.96 -12.07
CA VAL A 27 -12.69 24.07 -10.92
C VAL A 27 -11.39 23.85 -10.18
N GLY A 28 -11.31 24.32 -8.94
CA GLY A 28 -10.09 24.31 -8.15
C GLY A 28 -9.83 22.97 -7.47
N THR A 29 -8.57 22.74 -7.09
CA THR A 29 -8.16 21.62 -6.22
C THR A 29 -7.15 22.07 -5.16
N LYS A 30 -7.10 21.31 -4.05
CA LYS A 30 -6.02 21.37 -3.05
C LYS A 30 -4.94 20.33 -3.38
N ASP A 31 -3.80 20.41 -2.68
CA ASP A 31 -2.63 19.54 -2.92
C ASP A 31 -2.73 18.16 -2.23
N PHE A 32 -3.79 17.41 -2.53
CA PHE A 32 -3.91 16.00 -2.17
C PHE A 32 -4.89 15.24 -3.09
N ALA A 33 -4.70 13.92 -3.19
CA ALA A 33 -5.36 13.08 -4.18
C ALA A 33 -6.90 13.14 -4.16
N GLU A 34 -7.52 13.13 -2.97
CA GLU A 34 -8.98 13.23 -2.83
C GLU A 34 -9.52 14.52 -3.48
N GLN A 35 -8.85 15.66 -3.32
CA GLN A 35 -9.28 16.92 -3.93
C GLN A 35 -9.12 16.94 -5.45
N GLN A 36 -8.07 16.28 -5.97
CA GLN A 36 -7.88 16.13 -7.41
C GLN A 36 -8.97 15.24 -8.03
N ILE A 37 -9.33 14.15 -7.35
CA ILE A 37 -10.47 13.29 -7.70
C ILE A 37 -11.77 14.11 -7.70
N MET A 38 -11.99 14.89 -6.64
CA MET A 38 -13.19 15.72 -6.51
C MET A 38 -13.28 16.81 -7.58
N ALA A 39 -12.17 17.44 -7.94
CA ALA A 39 -12.14 18.41 -9.04
C ALA A 39 -12.53 17.77 -10.38
N GLN A 40 -12.02 16.56 -10.66
CA GLN A 40 -12.42 15.81 -11.85
C GLN A 40 -13.90 15.40 -11.79
N LEU A 41 -14.42 14.99 -10.64
CA LEU A 41 -15.83 14.67 -10.44
C LEU A 41 -16.73 15.87 -10.80
N LEU A 42 -16.39 17.06 -10.31
CA LEU A 42 -17.12 18.28 -10.64
C LEU A 42 -17.03 18.62 -12.13
N VAL A 43 -15.82 18.60 -12.72
CA VAL A 43 -15.62 18.92 -14.15
C VAL A 43 -16.41 17.98 -15.05
N GLN A 44 -16.34 16.66 -14.80
CA GLN A 44 -17.05 15.67 -15.62
C GLN A 44 -18.57 15.79 -15.45
N THR A 45 -19.05 16.07 -14.24
CA THR A 45 -20.48 16.31 -13.99
C THR A 45 -21.00 17.55 -14.72
N LEU A 46 -20.25 18.65 -14.69
CA LEU A 46 -20.59 19.88 -15.43
C LEU A 46 -20.60 19.63 -16.94
N ARG A 47 -19.58 18.93 -17.46
CA ARG A 47 -19.49 18.60 -18.89
C ARG A 47 -20.61 17.68 -19.36
N ALA A 48 -21.06 16.73 -18.53
CA ALA A 48 -22.23 15.89 -18.82
C ALA A 48 -23.52 16.72 -18.97
N HIS A 49 -23.59 17.89 -18.34
CA HIS A 49 -24.67 18.87 -18.47
C HIS A 49 -24.37 19.95 -19.53
N ALA A 50 -23.43 19.69 -20.45
CA ALA A 50 -22.99 20.61 -21.51
C ALA A 50 -22.45 21.96 -20.99
N ILE A 51 -21.96 22.01 -19.75
CA ILE A 51 -21.30 23.18 -19.17
C ILE A 51 -19.78 23.01 -19.35
N PRO A 52 -19.10 23.89 -20.10
CA PRO A 52 -17.65 23.85 -20.24
C PRO A 52 -16.98 24.06 -18.87
N ALA A 53 -16.07 23.17 -18.49
CA ALA A 53 -15.35 23.23 -17.22
C ALA A 53 -13.94 22.64 -17.35
N GLU A 54 -12.99 23.15 -16.58
CA GLU A 54 -11.58 22.73 -16.56
C GLU A 54 -11.04 22.75 -15.13
N VAL A 55 -10.04 21.90 -14.85
CA VAL A 55 -9.36 21.88 -13.55
C VAL A 55 -8.31 22.99 -13.49
N ASP A 56 -8.27 23.71 -12.38
CA ASP A 56 -7.24 24.68 -12.01
C ASP A 56 -6.58 24.23 -10.70
N ASP A 57 -5.27 23.95 -10.74
CA ASP A 57 -4.49 23.43 -9.61
C ASP A 57 -3.65 24.50 -8.90
N THR A 58 -3.92 25.78 -9.16
CA THR A 58 -3.09 26.89 -8.63
C THR A 58 -3.32 27.18 -7.15
N ALA A 59 -4.52 26.89 -6.63
CA ALA A 59 -4.93 27.28 -5.28
C ALA A 59 -4.26 26.47 -4.15
N GLN A 60 -4.08 25.16 -4.35
CA GLN A 60 -3.35 24.18 -3.53
C GLN A 60 -3.75 24.06 -2.03
N SER A 61 -4.58 24.95 -1.49
CA SER A 61 -4.98 25.02 -0.08
C SER A 61 -6.37 25.64 0.09
N SER A 62 -7.00 25.43 1.25
CA SER A 62 -8.32 26.01 1.57
C SER A 62 -8.31 27.55 1.49
N MET A 63 -7.31 28.19 2.09
CA MET A 63 -7.16 29.66 2.05
C MET A 63 -6.89 30.18 0.64
N GLY A 64 -6.06 29.48 -0.14
CA GLY A 64 -5.80 29.82 -1.54
C GLY A 64 -7.06 29.73 -2.40
N ALA A 65 -7.84 28.66 -2.23
CA ALA A 65 -9.05 28.40 -3.02
C ALA A 65 -10.17 29.40 -2.70
N ILE A 66 -10.43 29.68 -1.41
CA ILE A 66 -11.39 30.70 -0.98
C ILE A 66 -10.95 32.07 -1.48
N GLY A 67 -9.66 32.42 -1.33
CA GLY A 67 -9.12 33.68 -1.84
C GLY A 67 -9.32 33.82 -3.36
N ALA A 68 -9.08 32.76 -4.13
CA ALA A 68 -9.28 32.75 -5.57
C ALA A 68 -10.76 32.83 -5.98
N LEU A 69 -11.67 32.17 -5.23
CA LEU A 69 -13.12 32.32 -5.41
C LEU A 69 -13.53 33.78 -5.18
N LEU A 70 -13.11 34.39 -4.08
CA LEU A 70 -13.44 35.78 -3.75
C LEU A 70 -12.90 36.78 -4.78
N ALA A 71 -11.70 36.53 -5.30
CA ALA A 71 -11.09 37.32 -6.38
C ALA A 71 -11.73 37.07 -7.76
N GLY A 72 -12.54 36.01 -7.92
CA GLY A 72 -13.12 35.61 -9.20
C GLY A 72 -12.15 34.93 -10.17
N ASN A 73 -10.97 34.55 -9.68
CA ASN A 73 -9.98 33.76 -10.40
C ASN A 73 -10.34 32.27 -10.43
N LEU A 74 -11.16 31.83 -9.50
CA LEU A 74 -11.73 30.49 -9.43
C LEU A 74 -13.26 30.58 -9.38
N ASP A 75 -13.95 29.58 -9.94
CA ASP A 75 -15.41 29.58 -10.02
C ASP A 75 -16.06 28.56 -9.08
N LEU A 76 -15.42 27.40 -8.87
CA LEU A 76 -15.97 26.28 -8.10
C LEU A 76 -14.83 25.44 -7.52
N TYR A 77 -14.98 24.84 -6.35
CA TYR A 77 -14.15 23.71 -5.89
C TYR A 77 -14.89 22.93 -4.80
N VAL A 78 -14.28 21.93 -4.18
CA VAL A 78 -14.87 21.20 -3.04
C VAL A 78 -14.25 21.63 -1.73
N GLU A 79 -15.07 22.11 -0.81
CA GLU A 79 -14.67 22.48 0.54
C GLU A 79 -15.35 21.59 1.59
N TYR A 80 -14.78 21.57 2.79
CA TYR A 80 -15.30 20.84 3.93
C TYR A 80 -15.97 21.79 4.91
N THR A 81 -17.15 21.41 5.40
CA THR A 81 -17.94 22.22 6.34
C THR A 81 -17.12 22.61 7.58
N GLY A 82 -16.43 21.65 8.22
CA GLY A 82 -15.55 21.90 9.35
C GLY A 82 -14.44 22.91 9.08
N SER A 83 -13.85 22.90 7.88
CA SER A 83 -12.83 23.90 7.49
C SER A 83 -13.41 25.31 7.43
N ILE A 84 -14.62 25.48 6.90
CA ILE A 84 -15.31 26.77 6.87
C ILE A 84 -15.57 27.30 8.29
N LEU A 85 -16.07 26.43 9.18
CA LEU A 85 -16.32 26.80 10.57
C LEU A 85 -15.03 27.27 11.26
N MET A 86 -13.92 26.55 11.06
CA MET A 86 -12.64 26.88 11.69
C MET A 86 -12.02 28.17 11.11
N LEU A 87 -12.13 28.39 9.80
CA LEU A 87 -11.63 29.62 9.16
C LEU A 87 -12.43 30.87 9.56
N THR A 88 -13.70 30.70 9.93
CA THR A 88 -14.59 31.79 10.35
C THR A 88 -14.66 31.96 11.87
N GLY A 89 -13.94 31.12 12.62
CA GLY A 89 -13.88 31.19 14.08
C GLY A 89 -15.13 30.66 14.78
N HIS A 90 -15.96 29.87 14.08
CA HIS A 90 -17.13 29.23 14.64
C HIS A 90 -16.73 28.02 15.51
N PRO A 91 -17.44 27.71 16.61
CA PRO A 91 -17.22 26.49 17.37
C PRO A 91 -17.38 25.23 16.50
N PRO A 92 -16.70 24.11 16.82
CA PRO A 92 -16.82 22.87 16.07
C PRO A 92 -18.25 22.30 16.19
N VAL A 93 -18.74 21.77 15.07
CA VAL A 93 -20.04 21.08 14.98
C VAL A 93 -19.78 19.67 14.45
N HIS A 94 -20.22 18.66 15.18
CA HIS A 94 -19.88 17.25 14.93
C HIS A 94 -20.91 16.49 14.07
N ASP A 95 -22.16 16.98 14.03
CA ASP A 95 -23.16 16.40 13.16
C ASP A 95 -23.03 17.00 11.75
N PRO A 96 -22.89 16.19 10.67
CA PRO A 96 -22.68 16.69 9.32
C PRO A 96 -23.76 17.65 8.83
N ALA A 97 -25.04 17.39 9.11
CA ALA A 97 -26.14 18.23 8.66
C ALA A 97 -26.13 19.58 9.38
N ASN A 98 -25.94 19.58 10.70
CA ASN A 98 -25.79 20.82 11.47
C ASN A 98 -24.52 21.60 11.08
N SER A 99 -23.42 20.89 10.78
CA SER A 99 -22.16 21.48 10.31
C SER A 99 -22.35 22.19 8.97
N TYR A 100 -23.13 21.59 8.06
CA TYR A 100 -23.53 22.21 6.79
C TYR A 100 -24.30 23.51 6.98
N SER A 101 -25.40 23.49 7.76
CA SER A 101 -26.21 24.69 8.00
C SER A 101 -25.41 25.81 8.70
N ALA A 102 -24.54 25.45 9.65
CA ALA A 102 -23.67 26.42 10.29
C ALA A 102 -22.65 27.03 9.29
N ALA A 103 -22.04 26.19 8.44
CA ALA A 103 -21.09 26.65 7.43
C ALA A 103 -21.75 27.58 6.40
N GLU A 104 -22.95 27.25 5.93
CA GLU A 104 -23.73 28.10 5.02
C GLU A 104 -23.97 29.50 5.61
N GLN A 105 -24.38 29.57 6.89
CA GLN A 105 -24.57 30.83 7.59
C GLN A 105 -23.28 31.67 7.67
N GLN A 106 -22.12 31.02 7.89
CA GLN A 106 -20.84 31.72 7.95
C GLN A 106 -20.38 32.25 6.57
N LEU A 107 -20.90 31.69 5.47
CA LEU A 107 -20.54 32.07 4.11
C LEU A 107 -21.38 33.21 3.53
N GLU A 108 -22.59 33.46 4.06
CA GLU A 108 -23.48 34.53 3.58
C GLU A 108 -22.78 35.90 3.45
N PRO A 109 -21.99 36.39 4.43
CA PRO A 109 -21.33 37.70 4.33
C PRO A 109 -20.34 37.81 3.16
N PHE A 110 -19.87 36.67 2.64
CA PHE A 110 -18.89 36.59 1.57
C PHE A 110 -19.53 36.36 0.19
N ASN A 111 -20.87 36.28 0.11
CA ASN A 111 -21.61 35.96 -1.11
C ASN A 111 -21.15 34.63 -1.75
N LEU A 112 -20.78 33.67 -0.90
CA LEU A 112 -20.43 32.30 -1.27
C LEU A 112 -21.61 31.39 -0.95
N ALA A 113 -21.77 30.34 -1.75
CA ALA A 113 -22.84 29.36 -1.62
C ALA A 113 -22.25 27.95 -1.61
N LEU A 114 -22.72 27.12 -0.69
CA LEU A 114 -22.46 25.68 -0.67
C LEU A 114 -23.45 24.95 -1.57
N GLY A 115 -22.95 23.99 -2.34
CA GLY A 115 -23.74 22.99 -3.04
C GLY A 115 -24.20 21.88 -2.08
N PRO A 116 -24.78 20.79 -2.60
CA PRO A 116 -25.20 19.65 -1.77
C PRO A 116 -24.01 18.94 -1.12
N LEU A 117 -24.28 18.24 -0.02
CA LEU A 117 -23.33 17.30 0.57
C LEU A 117 -23.09 16.14 -0.39
N LEU A 118 -21.83 15.74 -0.54
CA LEU A 118 -21.44 14.72 -1.51
C LEU A 118 -21.61 13.29 -0.98
N GLY A 119 -21.80 13.12 0.33
CA GLY A 119 -22.05 11.82 0.97
C GLY A 119 -20.89 11.23 1.79
N PHE A 120 -19.78 11.95 1.94
CA PHE A 120 -18.65 11.53 2.78
C PHE A 120 -18.07 12.67 3.61
N SER A 121 -17.33 12.29 4.66
CA SER A 121 -16.55 13.19 5.51
C SER A 121 -15.07 12.81 5.48
N ASN A 122 -14.21 13.81 5.52
CA ASN A 122 -12.76 13.66 5.56
C ASN A 122 -12.20 14.15 6.91
N ASP A 123 -12.60 13.47 7.98
CA ASP A 123 -12.29 13.91 9.34
C ASP A 123 -10.82 13.65 9.70
N TYR A 124 -10.22 14.60 10.43
CA TYR A 124 -8.91 14.37 11.04
C TYR A 124 -8.99 13.27 12.09
N VAL A 125 -7.96 12.44 12.12
CA VAL A 125 -7.81 11.35 13.09
C VAL A 125 -6.41 11.35 13.66
N VAL A 126 -6.29 10.94 14.92
CA VAL A 126 -4.99 10.66 15.53
C VAL A 126 -4.78 9.16 15.52
N LEU A 127 -3.64 8.75 14.98
CA LEU A 127 -3.27 7.38 14.70
C LEU A 127 -2.12 6.97 15.60
N ALA A 128 -2.18 5.73 16.09
CA ALA A 128 -1.12 5.07 16.82
C ALA A 128 -0.72 3.78 16.11
N ARG A 129 0.54 3.39 16.26
CA ARG A 129 1.04 2.11 15.74
C ARG A 129 0.33 0.94 16.46
N PRO A 130 -0.16 -0.08 15.73
CA PRO A 130 -0.74 -1.27 16.35
C PRO A 130 0.23 -1.93 17.33
N GLY A 131 -0.29 -2.45 18.43
CA GLY A 131 0.50 -3.05 19.51
C GLY A 131 1.28 -2.07 20.39
N SER A 132 1.47 -0.81 20.00
CA SER A 132 2.16 0.15 20.89
C SER A 132 1.40 0.37 22.21
N ALA A 133 2.12 0.66 23.29
CA ALA A 133 1.50 1.03 24.57
C ALA A 133 0.51 2.21 24.43
N ILE A 134 0.79 3.11 23.48
CA ILE A 134 -0.06 4.25 23.13
C ILE A 134 -1.38 3.80 22.50
N ALA A 135 -1.35 2.82 21.59
CA ALA A 135 -2.57 2.25 21.02
C ALA A 135 -3.49 1.62 22.08
N GLY A 136 -2.93 1.12 23.18
CA GLY A 136 -3.70 0.60 24.32
C GLY A 136 -4.50 1.65 25.11
N LEU A 137 -4.23 2.96 24.92
CA LEU A 137 -4.91 4.04 25.65
C LEU A 137 -6.31 4.38 25.09
N ALA A 138 -6.64 3.90 23.89
CA ALA A 138 -7.94 3.97 23.18
C ALA A 138 -8.56 5.37 22.92
N THR A 139 -8.23 6.39 23.71
CA THR A 139 -8.83 7.73 23.68
C THR A 139 -7.76 8.82 23.74
N LEU A 140 -8.07 10.00 23.20
CA LEU A 140 -7.17 11.15 23.24
C LEU A 140 -6.97 11.68 24.66
N SER A 141 -8.00 11.67 25.52
CA SER A 141 -7.86 12.04 26.94
C SER A 141 -6.88 11.16 27.70
N ALA A 142 -6.79 9.87 27.39
CA ALA A 142 -5.89 8.96 28.07
C ALA A 142 -4.41 9.25 27.79
N LEU A 143 -4.09 9.86 26.64
CA LEU A 143 -2.73 10.27 26.26
C LEU A 143 -2.11 11.29 27.23
N ALA A 144 -2.94 12.06 27.95
CA ALA A 144 -2.44 13.02 28.94
C ALA A 144 -1.67 12.34 30.10
N ASN A 145 -1.93 11.06 30.35
CA ASN A 145 -1.28 10.26 31.39
C ASN A 145 -0.09 9.45 30.86
N ALA A 146 0.32 9.62 29.60
CA ALA A 146 1.48 8.95 29.08
C ALA A 146 2.74 9.31 29.91
N PRO A 147 3.56 8.32 30.32
CA PRO A 147 4.71 8.55 31.19
C PRO A 147 5.84 9.31 30.47
N GLN A 148 5.88 9.21 29.14
CA GLN A 148 6.87 9.84 28.27
C GLN A 148 6.32 11.07 27.54
N GLN A 149 7.23 11.90 27.02
CA GLN A 149 6.88 12.95 26.07
C GLN A 149 6.54 12.30 24.72
N LEU A 150 5.37 12.61 24.19
CA LEU A 150 4.85 12.03 22.95
C LEU A 150 5.43 12.76 21.74
N ARG A 151 6.03 12.01 20.81
CA ARG A 151 6.49 12.51 19.52
C ARG A 151 5.34 12.41 18.53
N MET A 152 4.91 13.54 17.98
CA MET A 152 3.78 13.58 17.06
C MET A 152 4.23 14.00 15.66
N GLY A 153 3.85 13.22 14.65
CA GLY A 153 3.99 13.57 13.25
C GLY A 153 2.68 14.13 12.68
N MET A 154 2.76 15.11 11.78
CA MET A 154 1.59 15.72 11.15
C MET A 154 1.96 16.46 9.86
N THR A 155 0.96 16.92 9.12
CA THR A 155 1.21 17.80 7.97
C THR A 155 1.54 19.22 8.40
N ASN A 156 2.26 19.94 7.52
CA ASN A 156 2.51 21.38 7.68
C ASN A 156 1.22 22.19 7.83
N GLU A 157 0.16 21.81 7.12
CA GLU A 157 -1.15 22.45 7.23
C GLU A 157 -1.72 22.27 8.64
N PHE A 158 -1.77 21.04 9.16
CA PHE A 158 -2.30 20.77 10.50
C PHE A 158 -1.54 21.52 11.60
N ARG A 159 -0.22 21.64 11.45
CA ARG A 159 0.63 22.40 12.38
C ARG A 159 0.25 23.88 12.44
N ALA A 160 -0.17 24.46 11.31
CA ALA A 160 -0.47 25.89 11.17
C ALA A 160 -1.91 26.26 11.56
N ARG A 161 -2.80 25.28 11.77
CA ARG A 161 -4.22 25.54 12.08
C ARG A 161 -4.39 26.03 13.53
N PRO A 162 -5.06 27.18 13.76
CA PRO A 162 -5.11 27.79 15.08
C PRO A 162 -6.16 27.20 16.03
N LEU A 163 -7.31 26.74 15.52
CA LEU A 163 -8.46 26.33 16.33
C LEU A 163 -8.62 24.81 16.45
N ASP A 164 -8.29 24.07 15.40
CA ASP A 164 -8.40 22.62 15.29
C ASP A 164 -7.07 21.95 14.90
N GLY A 165 -5.96 22.69 14.97
CA GLY A 165 -4.62 22.18 14.70
C GLY A 165 -3.86 21.72 15.96
N TYR A 166 -2.58 21.45 15.76
CA TYR A 166 -1.70 20.87 16.78
C TYR A 166 -1.74 21.58 18.13
N ASP A 167 -1.48 22.89 18.17
CA ASP A 167 -1.38 23.61 19.45
C ASP A 167 -2.73 23.64 20.20
N ALA A 168 -3.84 23.66 19.47
CA ALA A 168 -5.18 23.61 20.05
C ALA A 168 -5.50 22.21 20.60
N LEU A 169 -5.12 21.15 19.88
CA LEU A 169 -5.28 19.76 20.30
C LEU A 169 -4.52 19.51 21.61
N VAL A 170 -3.25 19.90 21.65
CA VAL A 170 -2.39 19.77 22.83
C VAL A 170 -2.98 20.49 24.04
N ARG A 171 -3.46 21.73 23.87
CA ARG A 171 -4.11 22.50 24.95
C ARG A 171 -5.43 21.87 25.41
N ARG A 172 -6.27 21.40 24.48
CA ARG A 172 -7.60 20.83 24.78
C ARG A 172 -7.50 19.57 25.61
N TYR A 173 -6.51 18.74 25.31
CA TYR A 173 -6.31 17.43 25.94
C TYR A 173 -5.25 17.43 27.05
N GLY A 174 -4.45 18.50 27.18
CA GLY A 174 -3.37 18.57 28.17
C GLY A 174 -2.21 17.64 27.82
N LEU A 175 -1.93 17.45 26.53
CA LEU A 175 -0.95 16.49 26.06
C LEU A 175 0.48 16.98 26.31
N ARG A 176 1.36 16.05 26.73
CA ARG A 176 2.81 16.26 26.71
C ARG A 176 3.36 15.82 25.37
N ALA A 177 2.99 16.51 24.30
CA ALA A 177 3.42 16.17 22.94
C ALA A 177 4.37 17.22 22.37
N GLU A 178 5.27 16.79 21.49
CA GLU A 178 6.08 17.66 20.62
C GLU A 178 5.86 17.33 19.14
N PRO A 179 5.95 18.33 18.24
CA PRO A 179 5.84 18.10 16.80
C PRO A 179 7.18 17.61 16.24
N SER A 180 7.39 16.30 16.23
CA SER A 180 8.68 15.68 15.87
C SER A 180 8.87 15.46 14.38
N LEU A 181 7.78 15.37 13.60
CA LEU A 181 7.83 15.21 12.14
C LEU A 181 6.79 16.10 11.46
N LEU A 182 7.22 16.86 10.47
CA LEU A 182 6.35 17.71 9.65
C LEU A 182 6.53 17.35 8.18
N VAL A 183 5.44 16.90 7.56
CA VAL A 183 5.42 16.48 6.16
C VAL A 183 4.55 17.41 5.30
N PRO A 184 4.77 17.51 3.98
CA PRO A 184 3.78 18.08 3.08
C PRO A 184 2.49 17.24 3.06
N SER A 185 1.36 17.83 2.67
CA SER A 185 0.07 17.11 2.54
C SER A 185 0.02 16.14 1.34
N SER A 186 1.08 16.10 0.53
CA SER A 186 1.20 15.25 -0.65
C SER A 186 1.25 13.76 -0.29
N ALA A 187 1.02 12.90 -1.28
CA ALA A 187 1.07 11.44 -1.10
C ALA A 187 2.42 10.97 -0.52
N ALA A 188 3.53 11.51 -1.04
CA ALA A 188 4.87 11.18 -0.54
C ALA A 188 5.07 11.59 0.93
N GLY A 189 4.54 12.75 1.33
CA GLY A 189 4.58 13.19 2.73
C GLY A 189 3.76 12.28 3.65
N LYS A 190 2.59 11.82 3.19
CA LYS A 190 1.78 10.85 3.96
C LYS A 190 2.50 9.50 4.12
N ASP A 191 3.16 9.00 3.07
CA ASP A 191 3.92 7.76 3.16
C ASP A 191 5.10 7.89 4.14
N GLU A 192 5.82 9.03 4.14
CA GLU A 192 6.87 9.34 5.12
C GLU A 192 6.32 9.41 6.56
N LEU A 193 5.16 10.05 6.75
CA LEU A 193 4.51 10.18 8.05
C LEU A 193 4.13 8.81 8.63
N TYR A 194 3.55 7.93 7.80
CA TYR A 194 3.13 6.60 8.25
C TYR A 194 4.31 5.65 8.42
N ALA A 195 5.38 5.78 7.63
CA ALA A 195 6.64 5.10 7.86
C ALA A 195 7.19 5.41 9.26
N ALA A 196 7.37 6.69 9.57
CA ALA A 196 7.92 7.11 10.86
C ALA A 196 7.07 6.65 12.06
N LEU A 197 5.75 6.55 11.90
CA LEU A 197 4.86 6.01 12.94
C LEU A 197 5.12 4.52 13.18
N LEU A 198 5.36 3.75 12.11
CA LEU A 198 5.57 2.32 12.18
C LEU A 198 6.97 1.99 12.72
N ASP A 199 7.97 2.75 12.31
CA ASP A 199 9.36 2.63 12.77
C ASP A 199 9.50 3.06 14.24
N GLY A 200 8.53 3.83 14.75
CA GLY A 200 8.53 4.34 16.12
C GLY A 200 9.41 5.56 16.31
N ASP A 201 9.73 6.26 15.22
CA ASP A 201 10.34 7.58 15.23
C ASP A 201 9.38 8.64 15.77
N ILE A 202 8.08 8.41 15.57
CA ILE A 202 6.98 9.14 16.21
C ILE A 202 6.05 8.15 16.92
N ASP A 203 5.39 8.63 17.97
CA ASP A 203 4.45 7.83 18.77
C ASP A 203 3.01 7.98 18.27
N LEU A 204 2.70 9.11 17.62
CA LEU A 204 1.38 9.48 17.11
C LEU A 204 1.51 10.14 15.75
N ALA A 205 0.60 9.84 14.82
CA ALA A 205 0.45 10.58 13.57
C ALA A 205 -0.93 11.23 13.48
N VAL A 206 -1.01 12.42 12.90
CA VAL A 206 -2.30 13.02 12.52
C VAL A 206 -2.55 12.76 11.04
N GLY A 207 -3.58 11.95 10.76
CA GLY A 207 -3.99 11.55 9.42
C GLY A 207 -5.44 11.92 9.13
N PHE A 208 -5.96 11.35 8.05
CA PHE A 208 -7.34 11.54 7.62
C PHE A 208 -8.11 10.22 7.65
N LEU A 209 -9.38 10.24 8.04
CA LEU A 209 -10.22 9.04 8.09
C LEU A 209 -10.31 8.32 6.73
N THR A 210 -10.24 9.07 5.62
CA THR A 210 -10.27 8.53 4.25
C THR A 210 -8.93 7.98 3.76
N ASP A 211 -7.85 8.07 4.54
CA ASP A 211 -6.54 7.54 4.14
C ASP A 211 -6.56 6.00 4.04
N ALA A 212 -6.09 5.48 2.90
CA ALA A 212 -6.06 4.04 2.62
C ALA A 212 -5.13 3.28 3.58
N GLN A 213 -4.04 3.92 3.98
CA GLN A 213 -3.00 3.36 4.86
C GLN A 213 -3.55 2.94 6.22
N ILE A 214 -4.63 3.54 6.73
CA ILE A 214 -5.21 3.18 8.04
C ILE A 214 -5.65 1.71 8.04
N GLY A 215 -6.36 1.27 7.00
CA GLY A 215 -6.79 -0.14 6.89
C GLY A 215 -5.66 -1.06 6.45
N GLU A 216 -4.80 -0.58 5.55
CA GLU A 216 -3.69 -1.38 5.00
C GLU A 216 -2.58 -1.67 6.00
N LEU A 217 -2.31 -0.75 6.94
CA LEU A 217 -1.26 -0.86 7.94
C LEU A 217 -1.82 -1.14 9.35
N GLU A 218 -3.13 -1.41 9.44
CA GLU A 218 -3.86 -1.70 10.68
C GLU A 218 -3.61 -0.66 11.78
N LEU A 219 -3.50 0.62 11.38
CA LEU A 219 -3.26 1.72 12.30
C LEU A 219 -4.45 1.88 13.25
N VAL A 220 -4.13 2.14 14.52
CA VAL A 220 -5.16 2.31 15.56
C VAL A 220 -5.60 3.76 15.58
N VAL A 221 -6.86 4.00 15.25
CA VAL A 221 -7.50 5.31 15.39
C VAL A 221 -7.87 5.52 16.86
N LEU A 222 -7.32 6.57 17.49
CA LEU A 222 -7.67 6.94 18.86
C LEU A 222 -8.97 7.75 18.89
N ALA A 223 -9.87 7.43 19.81
CA ALA A 223 -11.17 8.09 19.91
C ALA A 223 -11.04 9.52 20.44
N ASP A 224 -11.64 10.48 19.72
CA ASP A 224 -11.78 11.89 20.10
C ASP A 224 -12.93 12.06 21.11
N ASP A 225 -12.67 11.73 22.38
CA ASP A 225 -13.68 11.64 23.43
C ASP A 225 -14.22 12.99 23.94
N ARG A 226 -13.57 14.11 23.59
CA ARG A 226 -14.01 15.48 23.94
C ARG A 226 -14.53 16.29 22.75
N GLY A 227 -14.71 15.66 21.59
CA GLY A 227 -15.19 16.30 20.36
C GLY A 227 -14.34 17.50 19.99
N PHE A 228 -13.05 17.28 19.74
CA PHE A 228 -12.15 18.34 19.30
C PHE A 228 -12.33 18.63 17.81
N PHE A 229 -12.44 17.59 16.98
CA PHE A 229 -12.58 17.75 15.53
C PHE A 229 -14.05 18.00 15.14
N PRO A 230 -14.35 19.01 14.32
CA PRO A 230 -15.66 19.15 13.68
C PRO A 230 -15.88 18.05 12.63
N ALA A 231 -17.11 17.89 12.15
CA ALA A 231 -17.36 17.12 10.94
C ALA A 231 -16.84 17.87 9.70
N TYR A 232 -16.04 17.20 8.88
CA TYR A 232 -15.51 17.70 7.62
C TYR A 232 -16.29 17.09 6.44
N ALA A 233 -17.59 17.39 6.37
CA ALA A 233 -18.44 16.91 5.29
C ALA A 233 -18.11 17.66 3.99
N ALA A 234 -17.92 16.93 2.89
CA ALA A 234 -17.51 17.51 1.62
C ALA A 234 -18.70 18.11 0.85
N ALA A 235 -18.54 19.34 0.36
CA ALA A 235 -19.54 20.02 -0.47
C ALA A 235 -18.89 20.95 -1.51
N PRO A 236 -19.48 21.12 -2.71
CA PRO A 236 -19.00 22.11 -3.67
C PRO A 236 -19.18 23.54 -3.11
N LEU A 237 -18.18 24.41 -3.24
CA LEU A 237 -18.24 25.81 -2.85
C LEU A 237 -18.08 26.72 -4.07
N THR A 238 -18.97 27.69 -4.22
CA THR A 238 -18.97 28.64 -5.34
C THR A 238 -19.45 30.03 -4.93
N ARG A 239 -19.40 31.00 -5.84
CA ARG A 239 -19.99 32.32 -5.64
C ARG A 239 -21.50 32.26 -5.88
N ALA A 240 -22.31 32.77 -4.95
CA ALA A 240 -23.77 32.79 -5.11
C ALA A 240 -24.20 33.55 -6.39
N SER A 241 -23.48 34.62 -6.74
CA SER A 241 -23.72 35.36 -7.98
C SER A 241 -23.52 34.54 -9.26
N LEU A 242 -22.66 33.51 -9.23
CA LEU A 242 -22.45 32.62 -10.38
C LEU A 242 -23.67 31.72 -10.59
N LEU A 243 -24.22 31.15 -9.51
CA LEU A 243 -25.42 30.32 -9.57
C LEU A 243 -26.64 31.11 -10.06
N GLN A 244 -26.76 32.39 -9.68
CA GLN A 244 -27.83 33.27 -10.19
C GLN A 244 -27.72 33.52 -11.69
N ARG A 245 -26.50 33.68 -12.22
CA ARG A 245 -26.27 33.89 -13.67
C ARG A 245 -26.36 32.58 -14.47
N ARG A 246 -25.99 31.46 -13.85
CA ARG A 246 -25.89 30.13 -14.48
C ARG A 246 -26.57 29.06 -13.62
N PRO A 247 -27.91 29.05 -13.53
CA PRO A 247 -28.66 28.12 -12.67
C PRO A 247 -28.42 26.64 -13.02
N ALA A 248 -28.09 26.33 -14.29
CA ALA A 248 -27.71 24.99 -14.73
C ALA A 248 -26.52 24.39 -13.96
N ILE A 249 -25.64 25.23 -13.38
CA ILE A 249 -24.55 24.76 -12.50
C ILE A 249 -25.14 24.14 -11.23
N ALA A 250 -26.12 24.80 -10.60
CA ALA A 250 -26.76 24.26 -9.40
C ALA A 250 -27.50 22.94 -9.71
N GLU A 251 -28.19 22.87 -10.85
CA GLU A 251 -28.85 21.64 -11.32
C GLU A 251 -27.87 20.49 -11.52
N ALA A 252 -26.72 20.75 -12.16
CA ALA A 252 -25.67 19.76 -12.33
C ALA A 252 -25.09 19.29 -10.99
N LEU A 253 -24.81 20.21 -10.06
CA LEU A 253 -24.26 19.88 -8.74
C LEU A 253 -25.25 19.09 -7.89
N ALA A 254 -26.56 19.36 -8.00
CA ALA A 254 -27.60 18.61 -7.30
C ALA A 254 -27.57 17.10 -7.61
N THR A 255 -27.08 16.71 -8.80
CA THR A 255 -26.95 15.28 -9.16
C THR A 255 -25.90 14.53 -8.34
N LEU A 256 -25.02 15.24 -7.63
CA LEU A 256 -23.96 14.68 -6.80
C LEU A 256 -24.35 14.51 -5.32
N GLU A 257 -25.55 14.93 -4.93
CA GLU A 257 -26.04 14.79 -3.55
C GLU A 257 -25.97 13.33 -3.08
N ASP A 258 -25.22 13.11 -1.99
CA ASP A 258 -24.97 11.79 -1.38
C ASP A 258 -24.44 10.69 -2.33
N ARG A 259 -23.87 11.05 -3.47
CA ARG A 259 -23.39 10.08 -4.47
C ARG A 259 -22.08 9.41 -4.11
N VAL A 260 -21.24 10.06 -3.32
CA VAL A 260 -19.89 9.62 -2.99
C VAL A 260 -19.85 9.20 -1.52
N SER A 261 -20.00 7.91 -1.26
CA SER A 261 -19.84 7.37 0.09
C SER A 261 -18.37 7.40 0.53
N THR A 262 -18.11 7.37 1.84
CA THR A 262 -16.74 7.27 2.38
C THR A 262 -15.97 6.07 1.82
N GLN A 263 -16.65 4.93 1.61
CA GLN A 263 -16.03 3.75 1.02
C GLN A 263 -15.69 3.97 -0.46
N ALA A 264 -16.58 4.58 -1.23
CA ALA A 264 -16.32 4.92 -2.62
C ALA A 264 -15.14 5.89 -2.74
N MET A 265 -15.07 6.91 -1.87
CA MET A 265 -13.95 7.85 -1.87
C MET A 265 -12.62 7.15 -1.53
N ARG A 266 -12.60 6.31 -0.49
CA ARG A 266 -11.42 5.50 -0.14
C ARG A 266 -10.95 4.64 -1.32
N SER A 267 -11.86 4.01 -2.04
CA SER A 267 -11.53 3.21 -3.23
C SER A 267 -10.97 4.06 -4.37
N LEU A 268 -11.53 5.25 -4.62
CA LEU A 268 -11.02 6.18 -5.62
C LEU A 268 -9.63 6.71 -5.26
N VAL A 269 -9.42 7.10 -4.00
CA VAL A 269 -8.11 7.54 -3.50
C VAL A 269 -7.09 6.42 -3.66
N ALA A 270 -7.41 5.19 -3.26
CA ALA A 270 -6.52 4.04 -3.47
C ALA A 270 -6.24 3.77 -4.96
N GLU A 271 -7.22 3.93 -5.85
CA GLU A 271 -7.03 3.78 -7.30
C GLU A 271 -6.02 4.81 -7.84
N VAL A 272 -6.09 6.07 -7.39
CA VAL A 272 -5.15 7.12 -7.81
C VAL A 272 -3.78 7.00 -7.14
N THR A 273 -3.72 6.81 -5.82
CA THR A 273 -2.45 6.85 -5.07
C THR A 273 -1.69 5.53 -5.14
N ASN A 274 -2.38 4.39 -5.07
CA ASN A 274 -1.75 3.08 -4.97
C ASN A 274 -1.64 2.40 -6.34
N LEU A 275 -2.64 2.58 -7.22
CA LEU A 275 -2.62 2.01 -8.59
C LEU A 275 -2.01 2.97 -9.62
N GLY A 276 -1.78 4.24 -9.26
CA GLY A 276 -1.29 5.26 -10.18
C GLY A 276 -2.27 5.61 -11.31
N ALA A 277 -3.57 5.38 -11.09
CA ALA A 277 -4.59 5.73 -12.07
C ALA A 277 -4.67 7.26 -12.23
N ASP A 278 -4.95 7.72 -13.45
CA ASP A 278 -5.27 9.12 -13.67
C ASP A 278 -6.61 9.46 -12.98
N PRO A 279 -6.69 10.56 -12.21
CA PRO A 279 -7.94 10.98 -11.57
C PRO A 279 -9.13 11.13 -12.54
N PHE A 280 -8.88 11.54 -13.80
CA PHE A 280 -9.91 11.62 -14.82
C PHE A 280 -10.52 10.24 -15.11
N ASP A 281 -9.68 9.24 -15.35
CA ASP A 281 -10.11 7.88 -15.69
C ASP A 281 -10.83 7.21 -14.51
N ALA A 282 -10.29 7.36 -13.30
CA ALA A 282 -10.88 6.82 -12.08
C ALA A 282 -12.30 7.37 -11.84
N VAL A 283 -12.48 8.68 -12.01
CA VAL A 283 -13.78 9.35 -11.89
C VAL A 283 -14.73 8.96 -13.02
N ALA A 284 -14.25 8.90 -14.27
CA ALA A 284 -15.09 8.55 -15.42
C ALA A 284 -15.74 7.17 -15.21
N LYS A 285 -14.95 6.20 -14.75
CA LYS A 285 -15.40 4.86 -14.40
C LYS A 285 -16.34 4.84 -13.19
N PHE A 286 -16.14 5.71 -12.21
CA PHE A 286 -17.06 5.84 -11.08
C PHE A 286 -18.43 6.40 -11.52
N LEU A 287 -18.45 7.37 -12.42
CA LEU A 287 -19.67 7.96 -12.97
C LEU A 287 -20.40 7.00 -13.92
N ASP A 288 -19.66 6.25 -14.73
CA ASP A 288 -20.18 5.23 -15.64
C ASP A 288 -19.45 3.89 -15.45
N PRO A 289 -19.99 2.98 -14.62
CA PRO A 289 -19.41 1.66 -14.38
C PRO A 289 -19.37 0.75 -15.62
N THR A 290 -20.05 1.12 -16.72
CA THR A 290 -20.06 0.34 -17.97
C THR A 290 -18.86 0.65 -18.86
N LEU A 291 -18.12 1.72 -18.59
CA LEU A 291 -16.90 2.04 -19.31
C LEU A 291 -15.89 0.88 -19.17
N PRO A 292 -15.28 0.43 -20.29
CA PRO A 292 -14.27 -0.61 -20.23
C PRO A 292 -13.16 -0.14 -19.30
N ARG A 293 -12.78 -0.99 -18.33
CA ARG A 293 -11.54 -0.77 -17.59
C ARG A 293 -10.44 -0.56 -18.63
N THR A 294 -9.75 0.58 -18.56
CA THR A 294 -8.53 0.81 -19.35
C THR A 294 -7.73 -0.49 -19.28
N PRO A 295 -7.33 -1.10 -20.40
CA PRO A 295 -6.59 -2.34 -20.36
C PRO A 295 -5.38 -2.12 -19.46
N GLN A 296 -5.46 -2.65 -18.24
CA GLN A 296 -4.30 -2.96 -17.45
C GLN A 296 -3.43 -3.74 -18.41
N GLY A 297 -2.21 -3.24 -18.69
CA GLY A 297 -1.25 -3.96 -19.51
C GLY A 297 -1.33 -5.44 -19.15
N THR A 298 -1.67 -6.26 -20.14
CA THR A 298 -2.07 -7.65 -20.04
C THR A 298 -1.31 -8.37 -18.91
N LEU A 299 -2.01 -8.68 -17.82
CA LEU A 299 -1.59 -9.45 -16.65
C LEU A 299 -0.06 -9.61 -16.51
N ALA A 300 0.62 -8.54 -16.08
CA ALA A 300 1.74 -8.76 -15.19
C ALA A 300 1.15 -9.40 -13.92
N ARG A 301 1.72 -10.52 -13.46
CA ARG A 301 1.42 -11.14 -12.16
C ARG A 301 1.01 -10.08 -11.11
N PRO A 302 0.02 -10.34 -10.24
CA PRO A 302 -0.27 -9.44 -9.14
C PRO A 302 1.04 -9.13 -8.41
N PHE A 303 1.40 -7.85 -8.37
CA PHE A 303 2.64 -7.39 -7.77
C PHE A 303 2.43 -7.33 -6.25
N GLY A 304 2.18 -8.49 -5.64
CA GLY A 304 1.82 -8.62 -4.23
C GLY A 304 2.97 -9.09 -3.36
N ILE A 305 2.82 -8.89 -2.05
CA ILE A 305 3.67 -9.44 -1.01
C ILE A 305 2.82 -10.27 -0.04
N ALA A 306 3.27 -11.47 0.31
CA ALA A 306 2.71 -12.23 1.44
C ALA A 306 3.47 -11.92 2.74
N ILE A 307 2.73 -11.73 3.83
CA ILE A 307 3.27 -11.38 5.15
C ILE A 307 2.65 -12.31 6.21
N GLY A 308 3.48 -12.75 7.16
CA GLY A 308 3.06 -13.60 8.26
C GLY A 308 2.12 -12.88 9.22
N GLY A 309 1.16 -13.60 9.79
CA GLY A 309 0.19 -13.01 10.72
C GLY A 309 0.78 -12.48 12.03
N LEU A 310 2.05 -12.80 12.36
CA LEU A 310 2.78 -12.21 13.48
C LEU A 310 3.57 -10.97 13.01
N ASP A 311 4.26 -11.08 11.87
CA ASP A 311 5.04 -9.98 11.27
C ASP A 311 4.17 -8.79 10.86
N ALA A 312 2.90 -9.01 10.52
CA ALA A 312 1.94 -7.95 10.22
C ALA A 312 1.73 -6.98 11.41
N ALA A 313 2.04 -7.40 12.63
CA ALA A 313 1.98 -6.58 13.83
C ALA A 313 3.34 -5.98 14.24
N ALA A 314 4.40 -6.28 13.49
CA ALA A 314 5.76 -5.81 13.68
C ALA A 314 6.10 -4.68 12.70
N GLY A 315 7.14 -3.89 13.01
CA GLY A 315 7.56 -2.77 12.14
C GLY A 315 8.03 -3.22 10.75
N GLN A 316 8.70 -4.36 10.69
CA GLN A 316 9.40 -4.88 9.50
C GLN A 316 8.48 -5.09 8.28
N ALA A 317 7.25 -5.56 8.48
CA ALA A 317 6.28 -5.76 7.41
C ALA A 317 5.88 -4.45 6.72
N ALA A 318 5.67 -3.40 7.52
CA ALA A 318 5.31 -2.09 7.03
C ALA A 318 6.45 -1.43 6.27
N GLU A 319 7.68 -1.50 6.81
CA GLU A 319 8.89 -1.00 6.14
C GLU A 319 9.04 -1.59 4.74
N VAL A 320 8.81 -2.89 4.59
CA VAL A 320 8.88 -3.58 3.29
C VAL A 320 7.79 -3.12 2.34
N VAL A 321 6.56 -2.97 2.81
CA VAL A 321 5.45 -2.46 1.97
C VAL A 321 5.75 -1.05 1.48
N LEU A 322 6.25 -0.18 2.35
CA LEU A 322 6.64 1.20 2.02
C LEU A 322 7.83 1.23 1.06
N ALA A 323 8.84 0.38 1.30
CA ALA A 323 9.99 0.29 0.41
C ALA A 323 9.62 -0.28 -0.97
N LEU A 324 8.67 -1.22 -1.05
CA LEU A 324 8.11 -1.68 -2.32
C LEU A 324 7.42 -0.52 -3.05
N ARG A 325 6.63 0.32 -2.35
CA ARG A 325 5.98 1.51 -2.96
C ARG A 325 7.02 2.48 -3.49
N LYS A 326 8.05 2.75 -2.71
CA LYS A 326 9.18 3.63 -3.08
C LYS A 326 9.97 3.08 -4.27
N ALA A 327 10.24 1.77 -4.31
CA ALA A 327 11.00 1.13 -5.39
C ALA A 327 10.20 0.98 -6.70
N PHE A 328 8.87 0.92 -6.61
CA PHE A 328 7.96 0.68 -7.73
C PHE A 328 6.78 1.68 -7.73
N PRO A 329 7.06 2.99 -7.93
CA PRO A 329 6.00 4.00 -7.97
C PRO A 329 4.99 3.68 -9.07
N GLY A 330 3.69 3.80 -8.76
CA GLY A 330 2.58 3.51 -9.68
C GLY A 330 2.28 2.02 -9.89
N ARG A 331 2.86 1.11 -9.10
CA ARG A 331 2.42 -0.30 -9.05
C ARG A 331 1.59 -0.57 -7.80
N HIS A 332 0.42 -1.18 -8.00
CA HIS A 332 -0.35 -1.74 -6.89
C HIS A 332 0.45 -2.81 -6.17
N ILE A 333 0.59 -2.66 -4.86
CA ILE A 333 1.16 -3.69 -4.01
C ILE A 333 0.03 -4.29 -3.19
N GLU A 334 -0.38 -5.50 -3.58
CA GLU A 334 -1.35 -6.27 -2.82
C GLU A 334 -0.67 -6.92 -1.63
N VAL A 335 -1.13 -6.63 -0.42
CA VAL A 335 -0.58 -7.21 0.81
C VAL A 335 -1.48 -8.36 1.25
N SER A 336 -0.99 -9.59 1.05
CA SER A 336 -1.68 -10.81 1.47
C SER A 336 -1.21 -11.24 2.86
N ARG A 337 -2.11 -11.20 3.84
CA ARG A 337 -1.81 -11.63 5.22
C ARG A 337 -2.21 -13.09 5.37
N VAL A 338 -1.24 -13.94 5.62
CA VAL A 338 -1.45 -15.39 5.69
C VAL A 338 -0.68 -15.99 6.87
N ALA A 339 -1.06 -17.21 7.28
CA ALA A 339 -0.33 -17.93 8.31
C ALA A 339 1.01 -18.47 7.83
N ASP A 340 1.13 -18.75 6.53
CA ASP A 340 2.32 -19.25 5.85
C ASP A 340 2.56 -18.40 4.60
N PRO A 341 3.45 -17.40 4.65
CA PRO A 341 3.75 -16.52 3.52
C PRO A 341 4.48 -17.23 2.37
N LEU A 342 5.11 -18.38 2.65
CA LEU A 342 5.79 -19.18 1.64
C LEU A 342 4.77 -19.84 0.70
N ALA A 343 3.62 -20.28 1.20
CA ALA A 343 2.59 -20.95 0.40
C ALA A 343 2.10 -20.12 -0.81
N PRO A 344 1.59 -18.87 -0.66
CA PRO A 344 1.16 -18.07 -1.81
C PRO A 344 2.35 -17.65 -2.70
N LEU A 345 3.56 -17.56 -2.16
CA LEU A 345 4.76 -17.30 -2.97
C LEU A 345 5.07 -18.46 -3.92
N LEU A 346 5.01 -19.69 -3.41
CA LEU A 346 5.26 -20.90 -4.21
C LEU A 346 4.11 -21.22 -5.16
N ALA A 347 2.88 -20.81 -4.82
CA ALA A 347 1.69 -20.93 -5.68
C ALA A 347 1.62 -19.85 -6.78
N ASP A 348 2.59 -18.95 -6.85
CA ASP A 348 2.62 -17.79 -7.76
C ASP A 348 1.42 -16.84 -7.60
N GLU A 349 0.83 -16.78 -6.40
CA GLU A 349 -0.25 -15.85 -6.05
C GLU A 349 0.30 -14.46 -5.68
N VAL A 350 1.55 -14.39 -5.18
CA VAL A 350 2.26 -13.14 -4.87
C VAL A 350 3.66 -13.14 -5.49
N ARG A 351 4.21 -11.95 -5.71
CA ARG A 351 5.56 -11.79 -6.28
C ARG A 351 6.65 -11.89 -5.22
N TYR A 352 6.35 -11.45 -4.00
CA TYR A 352 7.28 -11.42 -2.89
C TYR A 352 6.65 -12.05 -1.64
N ALA A 353 7.48 -12.49 -0.70
CA ALA A 353 7.03 -12.78 0.65
C ALA A 353 8.07 -12.29 1.65
N LEU A 354 7.60 -11.84 2.81
CA LEU A 354 8.46 -11.65 3.97
C LEU A 354 8.61 -13.00 4.65
N LEU A 355 9.84 -13.50 4.75
CA LEU A 355 10.15 -14.82 5.30
C LEU A 355 11.33 -14.72 6.27
N THR A 356 11.31 -15.54 7.31
CA THR A 356 12.47 -15.73 8.18
C THR A 356 13.31 -16.89 7.66
N GLY A 357 14.62 -16.88 7.90
CA GLY A 357 15.56 -17.90 7.39
C GLY A 357 15.08 -19.36 7.46
N PRO A 358 14.51 -19.87 8.58
CA PRO A 358 14.00 -21.23 8.68
C PRO A 358 12.91 -21.58 7.66
N GLU A 359 12.10 -20.63 7.20
CA GLU A 359 11.04 -20.85 6.19
C GLU A 359 11.60 -21.16 4.81
N LEU A 360 12.86 -20.81 4.55
CA LEU A 360 13.55 -21.19 3.32
C LEU A 360 14.04 -22.65 3.32
N PHE A 361 13.74 -23.40 4.39
CA PHE A 361 14.15 -24.78 4.57
C PHE A 361 13.03 -25.69 5.10
N THR A 362 13.20 -26.98 4.85
CA THR A 362 12.42 -28.09 5.43
C THR A 362 13.37 -29.10 6.03
N LEU A 363 12.99 -29.75 7.14
CA LEU A 363 13.79 -30.80 7.74
C LEU A 363 13.51 -32.15 7.04
N GLU A 364 14.54 -32.79 6.50
CA GLU A 364 14.42 -34.15 5.95
C GLU A 364 14.28 -35.19 7.06
N GLU A 365 13.19 -35.95 7.06
CA GLU A 365 12.90 -36.96 8.09
C GLU A 365 13.97 -38.05 8.24
N THR A 366 14.74 -38.31 7.18
CA THR A 366 15.70 -39.43 7.15
C THR A 366 17.02 -39.14 7.86
N ASN A 367 17.41 -37.87 7.98
CA ASN A 367 18.75 -37.49 8.43
C ASN A 367 18.79 -36.16 9.22
N ASN A 368 17.64 -35.54 9.50
CA ASN A 368 17.50 -34.21 10.12
C ASN A 368 18.33 -33.11 9.43
N ARG A 369 18.50 -33.17 8.11
CA ARG A 369 19.19 -32.12 7.35
C ARG A 369 18.20 -31.14 6.75
N PRO A 370 18.54 -29.84 6.71
CA PRO A 370 17.72 -28.84 6.03
C PRO A 370 17.83 -28.99 4.51
N ALA A 371 16.71 -29.21 3.85
CA ALA A 371 16.55 -29.11 2.41
C ALA A 371 15.97 -27.74 2.03
N ARG A 372 16.45 -27.15 0.93
CA ARG A 372 16.00 -25.83 0.47
C ARG A 372 14.64 -25.91 -0.19
N VAL A 373 13.76 -24.96 0.11
CA VAL A 373 12.50 -24.77 -0.61
C VAL A 373 12.75 -24.03 -1.94
N ASN A 374 11.73 -23.97 -2.81
CA ASN A 374 11.84 -23.32 -4.12
C ASN A 374 11.70 -21.78 -4.05
N ALA A 375 12.41 -21.14 -3.11
CA ALA A 375 12.44 -19.70 -2.92
C ALA A 375 13.87 -19.20 -2.67
N ASN A 376 14.15 -17.96 -3.07
CA ASN A 376 15.41 -17.28 -2.82
C ASN A 376 15.17 -16.01 -2.01
N ALA A 377 16.02 -15.77 -1.02
CA ALA A 377 16.14 -14.50 -0.33
C ALA A 377 16.76 -13.45 -1.27
N LEU A 378 16.18 -12.25 -1.29
CA LEU A 378 16.63 -11.13 -2.13
C LEU A 378 17.45 -10.12 -1.34
N VAL A 379 16.87 -9.63 -0.24
CA VAL A 379 17.47 -8.61 0.63
C VAL A 379 17.10 -8.90 2.09
N PRO A 380 18.00 -8.61 3.05
CA PRO A 380 17.65 -8.65 4.47
C PRO A 380 16.71 -7.50 4.81
N VAL A 381 15.78 -7.73 5.72
CA VAL A 381 14.81 -6.74 6.20
C VAL A 381 14.98 -6.53 7.69
N GLY A 382 15.19 -7.59 8.45
CA GLY A 382 15.28 -7.53 9.89
C GLY A 382 15.85 -8.81 10.48
N PHE A 383 15.59 -9.01 11.76
CA PHE A 383 16.12 -10.16 12.48
C PHE A 383 15.15 -10.56 13.60
N ASP A 384 14.73 -11.81 13.58
CA ASP A 384 13.82 -12.37 14.57
C ASP A 384 14.54 -13.31 15.52
N VAL A 385 14.06 -13.33 16.76
CA VAL A 385 14.58 -14.16 17.85
C VAL A 385 13.47 -15.06 18.36
N LEU A 386 13.84 -16.30 18.69
CA LEU A 386 12.92 -17.24 19.30
C LEU A 386 12.77 -16.88 20.79
N HIS A 387 11.55 -16.60 21.22
CA HIS A 387 11.23 -16.31 22.61
C HIS A 387 10.58 -17.52 23.24
N LEU A 388 11.08 -17.95 24.40
CA LEU A 388 10.49 -19.01 25.19
C LEU A 388 9.83 -18.41 26.44
N LEU A 389 8.51 -18.46 26.48
CA LEU A 389 7.71 -18.03 27.62
C LEU A 389 7.25 -19.23 28.44
N VAL A 390 7.30 -19.08 29.76
CA VAL A 390 6.84 -20.06 30.74
C VAL A 390 6.06 -19.36 31.86
N ARG A 391 5.39 -20.13 32.73
CA ARG A 391 4.77 -19.58 33.94
C ARG A 391 5.84 -19.11 34.91
N GLU A 392 5.54 -18.08 35.70
CA GLU A 392 6.44 -17.60 36.74
C GLU A 392 6.81 -18.71 37.74
N GLY A 393 8.11 -18.82 38.05
CA GLY A 393 8.66 -19.87 38.92
C GLY A 393 8.86 -21.24 38.24
N ASP A 394 8.38 -21.43 37.02
CA ASP A 394 8.59 -22.65 36.25
C ASP A 394 9.87 -22.50 35.39
N THR A 395 10.94 -23.18 35.79
CA THR A 395 12.19 -23.25 35.01
C THR A 395 12.51 -24.70 34.64
N GLY A 396 11.49 -25.56 34.55
CA GLY A 396 11.62 -27.00 34.33
C GLY A 396 12.31 -27.39 33.01
N ALA A 397 12.39 -28.69 32.74
CA ALA A 397 12.94 -29.22 31.48
C ALA A 397 11.96 -28.97 30.32
N VAL A 398 11.87 -27.72 29.85
CA VAL A 398 10.94 -27.26 28.80
C VAL A 398 11.16 -28.01 27.47
N TRP A 399 12.34 -28.60 27.27
CA TRP A 399 12.69 -29.43 26.11
C TRP A 399 12.65 -30.95 26.40
N GLY A 400 12.01 -31.39 27.49
CA GLY A 400 11.94 -32.79 27.89
C GLY A 400 10.84 -33.61 27.19
N PRO A 401 10.84 -34.95 27.33
CA PRO A 401 10.02 -35.88 26.53
C PRO A 401 8.52 -35.82 26.80
N GLU A 402 8.10 -35.10 27.83
CA GLU A 402 6.70 -34.92 28.23
C GLU A 402 6.26 -33.46 28.14
N ALA A 403 7.19 -32.55 27.83
CA ALA A 403 6.90 -31.11 27.78
C ALA A 403 6.03 -30.79 26.57
N LYS A 404 4.99 -29.98 26.77
CA LYS A 404 4.09 -29.50 25.74
C LYS A 404 4.37 -28.05 25.41
N LEU A 405 4.85 -27.79 24.20
CA LEU A 405 5.22 -26.44 23.77
C LEU A 405 4.23 -25.91 22.75
N GLY A 406 3.54 -24.81 23.09
CA GLY A 406 2.76 -24.06 22.12
C GLY A 406 3.67 -23.40 21.09
N VAL A 407 3.32 -23.50 19.80
CA VAL A 407 4.16 -22.96 18.70
C VAL A 407 3.38 -22.10 17.70
N GLY A 408 2.17 -21.68 18.04
CA GLY A 408 1.27 -21.01 17.11
C GLY A 408 0.79 -21.94 15.98
N PRO A 409 0.46 -21.41 14.80
CA PRO A 409 -0.05 -22.21 13.68
C PRO A 409 0.96 -23.23 13.18
N ALA A 410 0.50 -24.44 12.80
CA ALA A 410 1.39 -25.54 12.38
C ALA A 410 2.30 -25.18 11.18
N SER A 411 1.81 -24.36 10.25
CA SER A 411 2.56 -23.92 9.07
C SER A 411 3.39 -22.65 9.30
N GLY A 412 3.29 -22.03 10.48
CA GLY A 412 3.92 -20.75 10.78
C GLY A 412 5.42 -20.86 11.08
N VAL A 413 6.10 -19.72 11.00
CA VAL A 413 7.54 -19.58 11.26
C VAL A 413 7.97 -20.13 12.63
N THR A 414 7.18 -19.89 13.68
CA THR A 414 7.46 -20.40 15.03
C THR A 414 7.49 -21.92 15.09
N ALA A 415 6.47 -22.60 14.56
CA ALA A 415 6.40 -24.06 14.55
C ALA A 415 7.55 -24.69 13.75
N ARG A 416 7.87 -24.09 12.59
CA ARG A 416 8.98 -24.52 11.76
C ARG A 416 10.32 -24.33 12.47
N THR A 417 10.52 -23.18 13.11
CA THR A 417 11.74 -22.88 13.87
C THR A 417 11.90 -23.81 15.06
N ALA A 418 10.82 -24.05 15.81
CA ALA A 418 10.79 -24.98 16.94
C ALA A 418 11.22 -26.39 16.53
N THR A 419 10.82 -26.85 15.33
CA THR A 419 11.24 -28.16 14.79
C THR A 419 12.76 -28.25 14.57
N PHE A 420 13.39 -27.19 14.04
CA PHE A 420 14.85 -27.13 13.89
C PHE A 420 15.57 -27.03 15.23
N VAL A 421 15.02 -26.24 16.16
CA VAL A 421 15.58 -26.07 17.51
C VAL A 421 15.55 -27.37 18.29
N GLU A 422 14.42 -28.07 18.27
CA GLU A 422 14.25 -29.39 18.88
C GLU A 422 15.24 -30.41 18.29
N ALA A 423 15.43 -30.42 16.96
CA ALA A 423 16.39 -31.29 16.29
C ALA A 423 17.86 -31.00 16.67
N GLY A 424 18.18 -29.77 17.09
CA GLY A 424 19.52 -29.37 17.48
C GLY A 424 19.84 -29.55 18.96
N ILE A 425 18.85 -29.48 19.86
CA ILE A 425 19.08 -29.52 21.31
C ILE A 425 19.40 -30.95 21.84
N ASP A 426 19.25 -32.01 21.02
CA ASP A 426 19.48 -33.43 21.39
C ASP A 426 18.83 -33.85 22.73
N ALA A 427 17.74 -33.16 23.10
CA ALA A 427 16.91 -33.50 24.24
C ALA A 427 15.79 -34.47 23.79
N ALA A 428 15.29 -35.26 24.74
CA ALA A 428 14.17 -36.13 24.45
C ALA A 428 12.96 -35.29 24.02
N ARG A 429 12.54 -35.48 22.76
CA ARG A 429 11.63 -34.63 21.98
C ARG A 429 10.42 -34.11 22.75
N ALA A 430 10.32 -32.79 22.88
CA ALA A 430 9.14 -32.12 23.42
C ALA A 430 7.98 -32.22 22.43
N MET A 431 6.75 -32.32 22.92
CA MET A 431 5.58 -32.32 22.07
C MET A 431 5.25 -30.88 21.64
N LEU A 432 5.54 -30.55 20.38
CA LEU A 432 5.10 -29.29 19.78
C LEU A 432 3.58 -29.32 19.54
N VAL A 433 2.86 -28.38 20.15
CA VAL A 433 1.40 -28.27 20.09
C VAL A 433 1.03 -27.09 19.18
N PRO A 434 0.60 -27.35 17.93
CA PRO A 434 0.13 -26.28 17.06
C PRO A 434 -1.25 -25.76 17.49
N SER A 435 -1.51 -24.49 17.21
CA SER A 435 -2.81 -23.85 17.39
C SER A 435 -3.72 -24.11 16.19
N ALA A 436 -5.03 -24.24 16.45
CA ALA A 436 -6.06 -24.32 15.41
C ALA A 436 -6.40 -22.96 14.79
N THR A 437 -6.03 -21.87 15.47
CA THR A 437 -6.22 -20.48 15.00
C THR A 437 -4.92 -19.92 14.42
N THR A 438 -5.00 -18.78 13.72
CA THR A 438 -3.86 -18.14 13.05
C THR A 438 -3.54 -16.74 13.60
N GLY A 439 -2.35 -16.22 13.27
CA GLY A 439 -1.89 -14.88 13.66
C GLY A 439 -1.73 -14.69 15.18
N ILE A 440 -1.82 -13.44 15.63
CA ILE A 440 -1.67 -13.09 17.06
C ILE A 440 -2.67 -13.83 17.96
N THR A 441 -3.90 -14.05 17.49
CA THR A 441 -4.94 -14.74 18.25
C THR A 441 -4.52 -16.14 18.66
N ALA A 442 -3.75 -16.83 17.81
CA ALA A 442 -3.20 -18.15 18.10
C ALA A 442 -2.32 -18.14 19.36
N PHE A 443 -1.41 -17.17 19.45
CA PHE A 443 -0.48 -17.05 20.55
C PHE A 443 -1.18 -16.56 21.83
N ARG A 444 -2.18 -15.68 21.73
CA ARG A 444 -2.98 -15.26 22.89
C ARG A 444 -3.77 -16.43 23.49
N ALA A 445 -4.34 -17.28 22.63
CA ALA A 445 -5.04 -18.49 23.07
C ALA A 445 -4.08 -19.48 23.75
N GLN A 446 -2.91 -19.75 23.15
CA GLN A 446 -1.92 -20.64 23.74
C GLN A 446 -1.29 -20.07 25.03
N ALA A 447 -1.16 -18.75 25.15
CA ALA A 447 -0.76 -18.13 26.40
C ALA A 447 -1.78 -18.35 27.51
N ALA A 448 -3.08 -18.38 27.20
CA ALA A 448 -4.11 -18.77 28.18
C ALA A 448 -3.93 -20.23 28.61
N GLN A 449 -3.76 -21.15 27.65
CA GLN A 449 -3.47 -22.57 27.92
C GLN A 449 -2.21 -22.77 28.77
N LEU A 450 -1.17 -21.98 28.54
CA LEU A 450 0.06 -21.98 29.35
C LEU A 450 -0.22 -21.55 30.79
N ARG A 451 -1.05 -20.53 31.02
CA ARG A 451 -1.46 -20.10 32.38
C ARG A 451 -2.33 -21.16 33.07
N ASP A 452 -3.16 -21.85 32.31
CA ASP A 452 -4.05 -22.92 32.80
C ASP A 452 -3.32 -24.28 32.97
N ALA A 453 -2.00 -24.30 32.78
CA ALA A 453 -1.15 -25.50 32.89
C ALA A 453 -1.51 -26.64 31.90
N GLU A 454 -2.12 -26.30 30.76
CA GLU A 454 -2.30 -27.22 29.63
C GLU A 454 -1.04 -27.34 28.76
N LEU A 455 -0.21 -26.29 28.75
CA LEU A 455 1.11 -26.22 28.10
C LEU A 455 2.19 -25.99 29.15
N ASP A 456 3.42 -26.40 28.86
CA ASP A 456 4.60 -26.21 29.71
C ASP A 456 5.44 -25.01 29.27
N GLY A 457 5.35 -24.64 28.00
CA GLY A 457 5.98 -23.44 27.45
C GLY A 457 5.27 -22.96 26.18
N LEU A 458 5.58 -21.72 25.81
CA LEU A 458 5.12 -21.09 24.58
C LEU A 458 6.32 -20.50 23.84
N LEU A 459 6.53 -20.97 22.62
CA LEU A 459 7.54 -20.44 21.72
C LEU A 459 6.92 -19.37 20.81
N ILE A 460 7.66 -18.29 20.55
CA ILE A 460 7.26 -17.24 19.60
C ILE A 460 8.52 -16.74 18.87
N MET A 461 8.60 -16.91 17.56
CA MET A 461 9.63 -16.28 16.75
C MET A 461 9.20 -14.85 16.42
N ALA A 462 9.92 -13.83 16.87
CA ALA A 462 9.56 -12.41 16.68
C ALA A 462 10.77 -11.50 16.89
N GLU A 463 10.67 -10.24 16.48
CA GLU A 463 11.66 -9.22 16.80
C GLU A 463 11.79 -8.95 18.31
N ILE A 464 12.96 -8.51 18.76
CA ILE A 464 13.15 -8.07 20.14
C ILE A 464 12.32 -6.79 20.37
N GLY A 465 11.52 -6.79 21.43
CA GLY A 465 10.61 -5.68 21.76
C GLY A 465 9.22 -5.84 21.15
N HIS A 466 8.93 -6.98 20.51
CA HIS A 466 7.63 -7.21 19.88
C HIS A 466 6.47 -7.04 20.89
N PRO A 467 5.42 -6.25 20.58
CA PRO A 467 4.40 -5.88 21.56
C PRO A 467 3.62 -7.04 22.18
N LEU A 468 3.35 -8.08 21.39
CA LEU A 468 2.72 -9.28 21.91
C LEU A 468 3.51 -9.89 23.08
N ILE A 469 4.85 -9.91 23.00
CA ILE A 469 5.68 -10.51 24.04
C ILE A 469 5.59 -9.65 25.30
N THR A 470 5.68 -8.34 25.17
CA THR A 470 5.48 -7.38 26.26
C THR A 470 4.13 -7.59 26.96
N ASP A 471 3.03 -7.68 26.20
CA ASP A 471 1.69 -7.95 26.73
C ASP A 471 1.64 -9.27 27.52
N LEU A 472 2.24 -10.33 26.97
CA LEU A 472 2.27 -11.64 27.58
C LEU A 472 3.08 -11.65 28.88
N LEU A 473 4.16 -10.90 28.98
CA LEU A 473 4.95 -10.80 30.21
C LEU A 473 4.22 -9.99 31.30
N LEU A 474 3.56 -8.89 30.93
CA LEU A 474 2.73 -8.11 31.85
C LEU A 474 1.54 -8.90 32.41
N SER A 475 1.17 -10.00 31.77
CA SER A 475 0.09 -10.89 32.20
C SER A 475 0.52 -12.07 33.09
N GLY A 476 1.75 -12.04 33.61
CA GLY A 476 2.26 -13.03 34.58
C GLY A 476 3.00 -14.23 33.96
N LEU A 477 3.51 -14.09 32.73
CA LEU A 477 4.46 -15.03 32.15
C LEU A 477 5.89 -14.50 32.30
N GLN A 478 6.89 -15.37 32.22
CA GLN A 478 8.31 -15.01 32.25
C GLN A 478 9.04 -15.54 31.02
N LEU A 479 10.07 -14.81 30.58
CA LEU A 479 11.01 -15.28 29.56
C LEU A 479 12.10 -16.15 30.21
N VAL A 480 12.46 -17.23 29.53
CA VAL A 480 13.59 -18.09 29.91
C VAL A 480 14.56 -18.27 28.75
N ALA A 481 15.82 -18.57 29.08
CA ALA A 481 16.87 -18.76 28.09
C ALA A 481 16.71 -20.09 27.35
N ILE A 482 17.14 -20.11 26.08
CA ILE A 482 17.37 -21.31 25.28
C ILE A 482 18.90 -21.53 25.23
N ASP A 483 19.47 -21.94 26.36
CA ASP A 483 20.92 -22.10 26.56
C ASP A 483 21.47 -23.47 26.10
N SER A 484 20.58 -24.41 25.82
CA SER A 484 20.91 -25.78 25.42
C SER A 484 21.27 -25.90 23.93
N TRP A 485 21.28 -24.79 23.19
CA TRP A 485 21.67 -24.77 21.78
C TRP A 485 23.20 -24.90 21.63
N GLU A 486 23.67 -26.08 21.21
CA GLU A 486 25.10 -26.31 20.99
C GLU A 486 25.65 -25.58 19.75
N GLU A 487 26.48 -24.55 19.97
CA GLU A 487 26.98 -23.70 18.87
C GLU A 487 27.81 -24.44 17.81
N ARG A 488 28.52 -25.54 18.13
CA ARG A 488 29.44 -26.16 17.17
C ARG A 488 28.74 -27.07 16.16
N GLY A 489 27.99 -28.06 16.63
CA GLY A 489 27.30 -29.02 15.76
C GLY A 489 26.11 -28.37 15.03
N ASN A 490 25.32 -27.59 15.75
CA ASN A 490 24.08 -27.04 15.22
C ASN A 490 24.30 -25.92 14.22
N ARG A 491 25.40 -25.15 14.30
CA ARG A 491 25.72 -24.15 13.26
C ARG A 491 26.16 -24.78 11.93
N LEU A 492 26.63 -26.04 11.95
CA LEU A 492 26.89 -26.79 10.73
C LEU A 492 25.61 -27.41 10.17
N ALA A 493 24.74 -27.91 11.05
CA ALA A 493 23.47 -28.53 10.65
C ALA A 493 22.41 -27.51 10.21
N PHE A 494 22.28 -26.40 10.94
CA PHE A 494 21.27 -25.36 10.79
C PHE A 494 21.92 -23.97 10.71
N PRO A 495 22.73 -23.70 9.66
CA PRO A 495 23.54 -22.49 9.57
C PRO A 495 22.74 -21.18 9.48
N PHE A 496 21.43 -21.25 9.24
CA PHE A 496 20.52 -20.10 9.22
C PHE A 496 19.98 -19.72 10.61
N LEU A 497 20.24 -20.52 11.65
CA LEU A 497 19.94 -20.21 13.04
C LEU A 497 21.23 -19.84 13.78
N GLN A 498 21.30 -18.60 14.26
CA GLN A 498 22.45 -18.08 14.99
C GLN A 498 22.12 -17.94 16.48
N PRO A 499 23.08 -18.19 17.38
CA PRO A 499 22.93 -17.85 18.79
C PRO A 499 22.82 -16.33 18.95
N VAL A 500 21.87 -15.88 19.77
CA VAL A 500 21.58 -14.47 20.03
C VAL A 500 21.36 -14.26 21.51
N THR A 501 21.73 -13.08 22.01
CA THR A 501 21.42 -12.67 23.37
C THR A 501 20.35 -11.59 23.33
N ILE A 502 19.21 -11.84 23.95
CA ILE A 502 18.22 -10.80 24.26
C ILE A 502 18.84 -9.90 25.35
N PRO A 503 19.07 -8.60 25.09
CA PRO A 503 19.67 -7.69 26.06
C PRO A 503 18.85 -7.60 27.35
N ALA A 504 19.49 -7.27 28.48
CA ALA A 504 18.78 -6.91 29.70
C ALA A 504 17.81 -5.73 29.46
N ASP A 505 16.69 -5.72 30.16
CA ASP A 505 15.66 -4.67 30.11
C ASP A 505 15.02 -4.48 28.72
N SER A 506 15.13 -5.48 27.83
CA SER A 506 14.42 -5.48 26.54
C SER A 506 12.91 -5.67 26.74
N TYR A 507 12.52 -6.30 27.85
CA TYR A 507 11.14 -6.59 28.21
C TYR A 507 10.85 -6.32 29.69
N PRO A 508 9.59 -6.04 30.07
CA PRO A 508 9.22 -5.89 31.47
C PRO A 508 9.56 -7.13 32.31
N GLY A 509 10.21 -6.93 33.45
CA GLY A 509 10.58 -8.03 34.37
C GLY A 509 11.81 -8.84 33.97
N GLN A 510 12.45 -8.53 32.85
CA GLN A 510 13.66 -9.22 32.36
C GLN A 510 14.93 -8.40 32.69
N SER A 511 15.48 -8.57 33.89
CA SER A 511 16.63 -7.78 34.37
C SER A 511 18.02 -8.29 33.96
N SER A 512 18.09 -9.47 33.35
CA SER A 512 19.34 -10.15 33.00
C SER A 512 19.32 -10.60 31.54
N PRO A 513 20.45 -10.52 30.80
CA PRO A 513 20.49 -10.98 29.42
C PRO A 513 20.08 -12.45 29.29
N LEU A 514 19.35 -12.80 28.24
CA LEU A 514 18.87 -14.17 27.99
C LEU A 514 19.44 -14.71 26.68
N LEU A 515 20.02 -15.91 26.73
CA LEU A 515 20.46 -16.62 25.52
C LEU A 515 19.26 -17.16 24.76
N SER A 516 19.34 -17.07 23.44
CA SER A 516 18.38 -17.66 22.52
C SER A 516 19.02 -17.93 21.16
N VAL A 517 18.19 -18.29 20.18
CA VAL A 517 18.53 -18.41 18.77
C VAL A 517 17.66 -17.47 17.94
N GLY A 518 18.19 -17.01 16.82
CA GLY A 518 17.45 -16.18 15.90
C GLY A 518 17.93 -16.32 14.47
N SER A 519 17.25 -15.64 13.56
CA SER A 519 17.54 -15.71 12.13
C SER A 519 17.16 -14.40 11.44
N GLN A 520 17.83 -14.15 10.32
CA GLN A 520 17.55 -13.00 9.48
C GLN A 520 16.16 -13.14 8.83
N VAL A 521 15.42 -12.05 8.85
CA VAL A 521 14.17 -11.87 8.11
C VAL A 521 14.51 -11.25 6.76
N VAL A 522 13.93 -11.78 5.69
CA VAL A 522 14.29 -11.45 4.32
C VAL A 522 13.07 -11.24 3.45
N LEU A 523 13.20 -10.33 2.50
CA LEU A 523 12.29 -10.27 1.37
C LEU A 523 12.69 -11.37 0.38
N ALA A 524 11.81 -12.33 0.15
CA ALA A 524 12.03 -13.48 -0.70
C ALA A 524 11.21 -13.42 -2.00
N ALA A 525 11.66 -14.18 -3.00
CA ALA A 525 10.89 -14.45 -4.21
C ALA A 525 11.02 -15.93 -4.62
N ALA A 526 10.04 -16.44 -5.36
CA ALA A 526 10.09 -17.79 -5.91
C ALA A 526 11.35 -17.99 -6.78
N ARG A 527 11.96 -19.17 -6.67
CA ARG A 527 13.12 -19.54 -7.46
C ARG A 527 12.68 -19.85 -8.90
N PRO A 528 13.44 -19.42 -9.94
CA PRO A 528 13.12 -19.76 -11.32
C PRO A 528 13.21 -21.27 -11.56
N ASP A 529 12.28 -21.82 -12.33
CA ASP A 529 12.33 -23.22 -12.72
C ASP A 529 13.55 -23.48 -13.61
N PRO A 530 14.35 -24.54 -13.34
CA PRO A 530 15.55 -24.84 -14.13
C PRO A 530 15.25 -25.30 -15.57
N VAL A 531 13.98 -25.46 -15.97
CA VAL A 531 13.60 -26.12 -17.24
C VAL A 531 13.46 -25.15 -18.43
N ASP A 532 13.43 -23.83 -18.25
CA ASP A 532 13.20 -22.89 -19.37
C ASP A 532 14.46 -22.22 -19.93
N ALA A 533 15.66 -22.64 -19.51
CA ALA A 533 16.92 -22.05 -19.98
C ALA A 533 17.56 -22.79 -21.19
N VAL A 534 16.92 -23.80 -21.80
CA VAL A 534 17.54 -24.60 -22.88
C VAL A 534 16.64 -24.81 -24.11
N GLY A 535 16.81 -23.95 -25.14
CA GLY A 535 16.54 -24.21 -26.58
C GLY A 535 15.14 -23.82 -27.11
N VAL A 536 14.92 -23.32 -28.34
CA VAL A 536 15.74 -23.32 -29.56
C VAL A 536 15.36 -22.16 -30.50
N VAL A 537 16.38 -21.51 -31.03
CA VAL A 537 16.43 -20.40 -32.01
C VAL A 537 15.33 -20.41 -33.08
N GLY A 538 14.52 -19.35 -33.10
CA GLY A 538 13.60 -18.93 -34.17
C GLY A 538 12.81 -17.68 -33.76
N PRO A 539 12.22 -16.90 -34.68
CA PRO A 539 11.47 -15.67 -34.34
C PRO A 539 10.16 -15.92 -33.54
N GLY A 540 9.96 -17.12 -33.00
CA GLY A 540 8.80 -17.53 -32.19
C GLY A 540 9.14 -18.30 -30.92
N SER A 541 10.39 -18.29 -30.43
CA SER A 541 10.74 -18.96 -29.16
C SER A 541 10.39 -18.07 -27.96
N ALA A 542 9.11 -18.06 -27.58
CA ALA A 542 8.65 -17.55 -26.29
C ALA A 542 8.30 -18.74 -25.38
N ALA A 543 9.31 -19.35 -24.75
CA ALA A 543 9.06 -20.15 -23.56
C ALA A 543 8.90 -19.17 -22.40
N ILE A 544 7.65 -18.92 -21.99
CA ILE A 544 7.33 -18.15 -20.79
C ILE A 544 7.45 -19.13 -19.64
N GLY A 545 8.65 -19.22 -19.05
CA GLY A 545 8.80 -20.00 -17.83
C GLY A 545 7.85 -19.46 -16.77
N GLN A 546 7.22 -20.37 -16.02
CA GLN A 546 6.20 -19.99 -15.05
C GLN A 546 6.80 -19.02 -14.04
N ASN A 547 8.02 -19.27 -13.53
CA ASN A 547 8.76 -18.42 -12.60
C ASN A 547 9.91 -17.61 -13.21
N LEU A 548 9.67 -16.31 -13.47
CA LEU A 548 10.69 -15.38 -13.95
C LEU A 548 11.62 -14.88 -12.82
N PRO A 549 12.96 -14.88 -13.02
CA PRO A 549 13.91 -14.38 -12.03
C PRO A 549 13.70 -12.90 -11.70
N VAL A 550 13.93 -12.53 -10.44
CA VAL A 550 14.00 -11.13 -10.03
C VAL A 550 15.31 -10.53 -10.55
N ALA A 551 15.21 -9.46 -11.35
CA ALA A 551 16.38 -8.82 -11.95
C ALA A 551 17.29 -8.18 -10.89
N ALA A 552 18.61 -8.19 -11.11
CA ALA A 552 19.57 -7.59 -10.19
C ALA A 552 19.32 -6.09 -9.92
N GLY A 553 18.86 -5.34 -10.94
CA GLY A 553 18.48 -3.93 -10.77
C GLY A 553 17.22 -3.73 -9.92
N THR A 554 16.34 -4.73 -9.85
CA THR A 554 15.18 -4.74 -8.95
C THR A 554 15.63 -4.95 -7.50
N VAL A 555 16.56 -5.88 -7.28
CA VAL A 555 17.17 -6.12 -5.95
C VAL A 555 17.94 -4.88 -5.48
N ALA A 556 18.69 -4.22 -6.35
CA ALA A 556 19.40 -2.98 -6.02
C ALA A 556 18.43 -1.86 -5.61
N ARG A 557 17.35 -1.63 -6.37
CA ARG A 557 16.32 -0.64 -6.02
C ARG A 557 15.64 -0.93 -4.68
N LEU A 558 15.34 -2.19 -4.40
CA LEU A 558 14.76 -2.61 -3.11
C LEU A 558 15.71 -2.31 -1.96
N ARG A 559 17.00 -2.62 -2.13
CA ARG A 559 18.03 -2.36 -1.13
C ARG A 559 18.20 -0.86 -0.85
N ASP A 560 18.17 -0.04 -1.89
CA ASP A 560 18.26 1.42 -1.78
C ASP A 560 16.96 2.01 -1.18
N ALA A 561 15.80 1.40 -1.44
CA ALA A 561 14.52 1.82 -0.87
C ALA A 561 14.43 1.59 0.64
N LEU A 562 14.93 0.43 1.10
CA LEU A 562 15.03 -0.01 2.50
C LEU A 562 16.24 0.56 3.27
N ASP A 563 17.09 1.38 2.62
CA ASP A 563 18.34 1.92 3.20
C ASP A 563 19.25 0.87 3.88
N LEU A 564 19.34 -0.32 3.27
CA LEU A 564 19.96 -1.47 3.93
C LEU A 564 21.48 -1.35 4.02
N VAL A 565 21.98 -1.48 5.25
CA VAL A 565 23.41 -1.61 5.58
C VAL A 565 23.82 -3.08 5.69
N GLU A 566 22.93 -3.93 6.21
CA GLU A 566 23.21 -5.35 6.43
C GLU A 566 23.21 -6.14 5.11
N ARG A 567 24.00 -7.22 5.06
CA ARG A 567 24.05 -8.15 3.92
C ARG A 567 23.28 -9.41 4.22
N LEU A 568 22.81 -10.05 3.14
CA LEU A 568 22.16 -11.35 3.24
C LEU A 568 23.10 -12.39 3.86
N ASP A 569 22.61 -13.16 4.83
CA ASP A 569 23.32 -14.28 5.42
C ASP A 569 23.71 -15.29 4.32
N PRO A 570 25.01 -15.66 4.19
CA PRO A 570 25.48 -16.55 3.12
C PRO A 570 24.93 -17.98 3.20
N SER A 571 24.35 -18.37 4.32
CA SER A 571 23.66 -19.66 4.48
C SER A 571 22.31 -19.70 3.78
N LEU A 572 21.67 -18.54 3.57
CA LEU A 572 20.36 -18.44 2.96
C LEU A 572 20.43 -18.66 1.44
N PRO A 573 19.41 -19.29 0.82
CA PRO A 573 19.33 -19.40 -0.63
C PRO A 573 19.28 -18.01 -1.28
N ALA A 574 20.28 -17.66 -2.08
CA ALA A 574 20.33 -16.39 -2.81
C ALA A 574 20.25 -16.63 -4.33
N PRO A 575 19.79 -15.65 -5.14
CA PRO A 575 19.77 -15.78 -6.59
C PRO A 575 21.19 -16.04 -7.13
N VAL A 576 21.36 -17.20 -7.76
CA VAL A 576 22.63 -17.75 -8.24
C VAL A 576 23.21 -16.84 -9.34
N ARG A 577 24.06 -15.88 -8.98
CA ARG A 577 24.91 -15.17 -9.95
C ARG A 577 26.38 -15.11 -9.56
N ALA A 578 26.75 -15.51 -8.35
CA ALA A 578 28.13 -15.36 -7.87
C ALA A 578 29.08 -16.49 -8.32
N PHE A 579 28.57 -17.66 -8.77
CA PHE A 579 29.42 -18.85 -9.00
C PHE A 579 29.09 -19.69 -10.24
N GLU A 580 28.13 -19.29 -11.08
CA GLU A 580 27.94 -20.00 -12.35
C GLU A 580 29.05 -19.62 -13.33
N PRO A 581 29.83 -20.59 -13.86
CA PRO A 581 30.78 -20.30 -14.92
C PRO A 581 30.01 -19.70 -16.11
N PRO A 582 30.57 -18.68 -16.79
CA PRO A 582 29.90 -18.10 -17.94
C PRO A 582 29.57 -19.23 -18.93
N PRO A 583 28.37 -19.24 -19.54
CA PRO A 583 28.04 -20.24 -20.54
C PRO A 583 29.15 -20.24 -21.59
N GLU A 584 29.69 -21.42 -21.90
CA GLU A 584 30.67 -21.56 -22.98
C GLU A 584 30.14 -20.79 -24.18
N ARG A 585 30.92 -19.82 -24.68
CA ARG A 585 30.56 -19.13 -25.93
C ARG A 585 30.40 -20.22 -26.97
N GLN A 586 29.15 -20.52 -27.32
CA GLN A 586 28.89 -21.26 -28.54
C GLN A 586 29.59 -20.49 -29.65
N ALA A 587 30.50 -21.19 -30.33
CA ALA A 587 31.27 -20.62 -31.42
C ALA A 587 30.31 -19.83 -32.31
N SER A 588 30.64 -18.54 -32.52
CA SER A 588 29.88 -17.65 -33.39
C SER A 588 29.50 -18.41 -34.64
N ILE A 589 28.20 -18.54 -34.90
CA ILE A 589 27.65 -19.22 -36.07
C ILE A 589 28.35 -18.63 -37.28
N GLY A 590 29.30 -19.39 -37.85
CA GLY A 590 29.78 -19.13 -39.18
C GLY A 590 28.57 -19.23 -40.08
N LEU A 591 28.12 -18.10 -40.62
CA LEU A 591 27.12 -18.05 -41.68
C LEU A 591 27.59 -18.99 -42.79
N SER A 592 27.06 -20.21 -42.83
CA SER A 592 27.39 -21.12 -43.92
C SER A 592 26.89 -20.49 -45.21
N LEU A 593 27.73 -20.51 -46.25
CA LEU A 593 27.41 -19.94 -47.55
C LEU A 593 26.06 -20.46 -48.08
N ALA A 594 25.73 -21.71 -47.73
CA ALA A 594 24.47 -22.37 -48.03
C ALA A 594 23.24 -21.69 -47.37
N GLY A 595 23.34 -21.28 -46.11
CA GLY A 595 22.24 -20.61 -45.39
C GLY A 595 21.93 -19.22 -45.95
N SER A 596 22.97 -18.47 -46.32
CA SER A 596 22.81 -17.17 -46.98
C SER A 596 22.21 -17.30 -48.37
N LEU A 597 22.60 -18.33 -49.14
CA LEU A 597 22.03 -18.62 -50.46
C LEU A 597 20.55 -19.02 -50.36
N ALA A 598 20.18 -19.84 -49.37
CA ALA A 598 18.78 -20.24 -49.17
C ALA A 598 17.88 -19.03 -48.85
N ASN A 599 18.34 -18.12 -47.98
CA ASN A 599 17.60 -16.89 -47.67
C ASN A 599 17.47 -15.97 -48.89
N LEU A 600 18.51 -15.84 -49.71
CA LEU A 600 18.46 -15.04 -50.94
C LEU A 600 17.44 -15.60 -51.93
N VAL A 601 17.41 -16.92 -52.11
CA VAL A 601 16.43 -17.61 -52.97
C VAL A 601 15.01 -17.39 -52.45
N ALA A 602 14.79 -17.48 -51.13
CA ALA A 602 13.48 -17.23 -50.53
C ALA A 602 12.99 -15.78 -50.78
N ILE A 603 13.87 -14.80 -50.60
CA ILE A 603 13.56 -13.38 -50.83
C ILE A 603 13.25 -13.12 -52.31
N LEU A 604 14.04 -13.67 -53.23
CA LEU A 604 13.80 -13.54 -54.68
C LEU A 604 12.49 -14.19 -55.10
N THR A 605 12.17 -15.36 -54.55
CA THR A 605 10.91 -16.06 -54.83
C THR A 605 9.71 -15.24 -54.37
N LEU A 606 9.79 -14.64 -53.17
CA LEU A 606 8.75 -13.76 -52.65
C LEU A 606 8.56 -12.51 -53.52
N ALA A 607 9.65 -11.90 -53.99
CA ALA A 607 9.59 -10.75 -54.90
C ALA A 607 8.93 -11.10 -56.24
N VAL A 608 9.19 -12.30 -56.78
CA VAL A 608 8.54 -12.80 -58.01
C VAL A 608 7.05 -13.04 -57.79
N LEU A 609 6.65 -13.63 -56.67
CA LEU A 609 5.24 -13.85 -56.33
C LEU A 609 4.48 -12.53 -56.18
N ILE A 610 5.08 -11.54 -55.51
CA ILE A 610 4.51 -10.19 -55.39
C ILE A 610 4.35 -9.55 -56.77
N ARG A 611 5.36 -9.68 -57.65
CA ARG A 611 5.28 -9.16 -59.02
C ARG A 611 4.17 -9.81 -59.83
N LEU A 612 4.00 -11.13 -59.73
CA LEU A 612 2.93 -11.87 -60.41
C LEU A 612 1.55 -11.47 -59.88
N TYR A 613 1.42 -11.26 -58.56
CA TYR A 613 0.19 -10.78 -57.94
C TYR A 613 -0.21 -9.37 -58.43
N LEU A 614 0.77 -8.52 -58.71
CA LEU A 614 0.54 -7.15 -59.16
C LEU A 614 0.27 -7.02 -60.67
N GLN A 615 0.53 -8.07 -61.48
CA GLN A 615 0.22 -8.07 -62.91
C GLN A 615 -1.23 -8.49 -63.15
N ARG A 616 -2.14 -7.51 -63.31
CA ARG A 616 -3.53 -7.75 -63.73
C ARG A 616 -3.59 -8.24 -65.18
N PRO A 617 -4.44 -9.23 -65.52
CA PRO A 617 -4.58 -9.72 -66.89
C PRO A 617 -5.18 -8.66 -67.82
N GLY A 618 -4.54 -8.48 -68.98
CA GLY A 618 -4.94 -7.52 -70.00
C GLY A 618 -6.34 -7.79 -70.57
N THR A 619 -7.07 -6.71 -70.80
CA THR A 619 -8.37 -6.65 -71.46
C THR A 619 -8.28 -7.11 -72.92
N HIS A 620 -8.57 -8.39 -73.18
CA HIS A 620 -8.96 -8.82 -74.52
C HIS A 620 -10.44 -8.48 -74.75
N ARG A 621 -10.69 -7.38 -75.47
CA ARG A 621 -12.00 -7.06 -76.07
C ARG A 621 -12.08 -7.77 -77.42
N GLY A 622 -13.04 -8.68 -77.58
CA GLY A 622 -13.22 -9.43 -78.83
C GLY A 622 -14.53 -10.23 -78.90
N ALA A 623 -15.62 -9.50 -79.21
CA ALA A 623 -16.73 -9.87 -80.10
C ALA A 623 -17.66 -11.07 -79.82
N ARG A 624 -18.96 -10.79 -80.05
CA ARG A 624 -20.09 -11.68 -80.44
C ARG A 624 -20.62 -12.61 -79.35
N ASP A 625 -21.90 -12.95 -79.24
CA ASP A 625 -23.16 -12.70 -79.99
C ASP A 625 -24.31 -13.01 -78.99
N GLU A 626 -25.55 -12.67 -79.36
CA GLU A 626 -26.89 -13.08 -78.85
C GLU A 626 -27.75 -11.81 -78.64
N ALA A 627 -28.77 -11.47 -79.46
CA ALA A 627 -29.79 -12.25 -80.15
C ALA A 627 -30.58 -13.18 -79.21
N ASP A 628 -31.63 -12.67 -78.58
CA ASP A 628 -32.98 -13.18 -78.81
C ASP A 628 -34.10 -12.31 -78.21
N HIS A 629 -35.13 -12.16 -79.05
CA HIS A 629 -36.57 -11.88 -78.81
C HIS A 629 -37.08 -10.58 -78.17
#